data_AF-A0A9X0QGF8-F1
#
_entry.id   AF-A0A9X0QGF8-F1
#
_cell.length_a   1.000
_cell.length_b   1.000
_cell.length_c   1.000
_cell.angle_alpha   90.00
_cell.angle_beta   90.00
_cell.angle_gamma   90.00
#
_symmetry.space_group_name_H-M   'P 1'
#
loop_
_entity.id
_entity.type
_entity.pdbx_description
1 polymer ?
#
loop_
_entity_poly.entity_id
_entity_poly.type
_entity_poly.pdbx_seq_one_letter_code
_entity_poly.pdbx_strand_id
1 'polypeptide(L)'
;MMRFWSQGSDRSQVSLTEGEDELSMIPTWSVVLAILVFGAVQYLFHHVLPHNKHELLPMRLLMGYSWGTAFASYVLLVGYVSRDVRRRRMPAGLWMLIVVVLPGGIGAVVYFLLRQPMLMPCPHCSTEITSSVHFCPQCQFQLAPVCGRCFRGVQITDVYCTQCGHDLAQDQAPARLRVYSD
;
A
#
# COMPACT_ATOMS: atom_id res chain seq x y z
N MET A 1 14.64 -42.46 -13.33
CA MET A 1 13.30 -42.51 -12.71
C MET A 1 13.28 -41.50 -11.56
N MET A 2 12.41 -40.48 -11.69
CA MET A 2 11.73 -39.74 -10.62
C MET A 2 12.57 -38.99 -9.56
N ARG A 3 12.78 -37.69 -9.80
CA ARG A 3 12.84 -36.63 -8.77
C ARG A 3 12.04 -35.43 -9.27
N PHE A 4 10.73 -35.43 -9.05
CA PHE A 4 9.82 -34.37 -9.56
C PHE A 4 8.74 -33.94 -8.54
N TRP A 5 8.95 -34.18 -7.24
CA TRP A 5 7.87 -34.07 -6.24
C TRP A 5 8.15 -33.13 -5.05
N SER A 6 9.02 -32.12 -5.15
CA SER A 6 9.20 -31.12 -4.06
C SER A 6 8.92 -29.66 -4.42
N GLN A 7 8.50 -29.32 -5.64
CA GLN A 7 8.20 -27.93 -6.02
C GLN A 7 6.80 -27.44 -5.64
N GLY A 8 5.90 -28.34 -5.21
CA GLY A 8 4.51 -27.98 -4.88
C GLY A 8 4.36 -27.24 -3.54
N SER A 9 5.20 -27.55 -2.54
CA SER A 9 5.07 -26.96 -1.19
C SER A 9 5.57 -25.52 -1.11
N ASP A 10 6.67 -25.20 -1.80
CA ASP A 10 7.29 -23.86 -1.74
C ASP A 10 6.39 -22.81 -2.41
N ARG A 11 5.77 -23.13 -3.55
CA ARG A 11 4.93 -22.17 -4.28
C ARG A 11 3.65 -21.81 -3.52
N SER A 12 3.09 -22.75 -2.76
CA SER A 12 1.93 -22.50 -1.91
C SER A 12 2.28 -21.67 -0.67
N GLN A 13 3.45 -21.89 -0.06
CA GLN A 13 3.91 -21.07 1.06
C GLN A 13 4.19 -19.62 0.66
N VAL A 14 4.87 -19.38 -0.47
CA VAL A 14 5.14 -18.03 -0.98
C VAL A 14 3.84 -17.25 -1.27
N SER A 15 2.82 -17.90 -1.85
CA SER A 15 1.52 -17.25 -2.11
C SER A 15 0.72 -16.91 -0.85
N LEU A 16 0.88 -17.67 0.24
CA LEU A 16 0.21 -17.39 1.51
C LEU A 16 0.92 -16.24 2.25
N THR A 17 2.25 -16.25 2.29
CA THR A 17 3.03 -15.17 2.92
C THR A 17 2.88 -13.84 2.20
N GLU A 18 2.83 -13.83 0.86
CA GLU A 18 2.62 -12.62 0.07
C GLU A 18 1.21 -12.03 0.25
N GLY A 19 0.20 -12.91 0.39
CA GLY A 19 -1.17 -12.50 0.74
C GLY A 19 -1.29 -11.95 2.16
N GLU A 20 -0.58 -12.53 3.13
CA GLU A 20 -0.55 -12.05 4.52
C GLU A 20 0.16 -10.69 4.66
N ASP A 21 1.21 -10.47 3.88
CA ASP A 21 1.93 -9.19 3.81
C ASP A 21 1.10 -8.07 3.15
N GLU A 22 0.26 -8.42 2.16
CA GLU A 22 -0.65 -7.48 1.51
C GLU A 22 -1.86 -7.14 2.41
N LEU A 23 -2.42 -8.12 3.15
CA LEU A 23 -3.48 -7.87 4.15
C LEU A 23 -2.98 -7.08 5.38
N SER A 24 -1.70 -7.21 5.75
CA SER A 24 -1.03 -6.43 6.81
C SER A 24 -0.91 -4.93 6.50
N MET A 25 -1.20 -4.53 5.26
CA MET A 25 -1.26 -3.12 4.89
C MET A 25 -2.40 -2.39 5.62
N ILE A 26 -3.51 -3.08 5.96
CA ILE A 26 -4.65 -2.51 6.68
C ILE A 26 -4.47 -2.71 8.19
N PRO A 27 -4.57 -1.65 9.03
CA PRO A 27 -4.35 -1.81 10.46
C PRO A 27 -5.45 -2.64 11.12
N THR A 28 -5.07 -3.57 12.00
CA THR A 28 -6.01 -4.47 12.70
C THR A 28 -7.09 -3.73 13.50
N TRP A 29 -6.75 -2.57 14.08
CA TRP A 29 -7.72 -1.75 14.81
C TRP A 29 -8.86 -1.26 13.93
N SER A 30 -8.62 -0.96 12.64
CA SER A 30 -9.68 -0.50 11.75
C SER A 30 -10.59 -1.62 11.30
N VAL A 31 -10.05 -2.85 11.19
CA VAL A 31 -10.84 -4.05 10.88
C VAL A 31 -11.82 -4.34 12.01
N VAL A 32 -11.34 -4.33 13.27
CA VAL A 32 -12.20 -4.51 14.44
C VAL A 32 -13.28 -3.42 14.50
N LEU A 33 -12.92 -2.16 14.27
CA LEU A 33 -13.89 -1.06 14.27
C LEU A 33 -14.93 -1.20 13.16
N ALA A 34 -14.54 -1.63 11.96
CA ALA A 34 -15.45 -1.85 10.84
C ALA A 34 -16.47 -2.97 11.14
N ILE A 35 -16.03 -4.08 11.75
CA ILE A 35 -16.92 -5.17 12.16
C ILE A 35 -17.90 -4.69 13.24
N LEU A 36 -17.42 -3.93 14.22
CA LEU A 36 -18.28 -3.37 15.27
C LEU A 36 -19.34 -2.41 14.71
N VAL A 37 -18.94 -1.50 13.80
CA VAL A 37 -19.86 -0.56 13.14
C VAL A 37 -20.88 -1.31 12.29
N PHE A 38 -20.45 -2.31 11.51
CA PHE A 38 -21.34 -3.14 10.72
C PHE A 38 -22.38 -3.85 11.60
N GLY A 39 -21.91 -4.52 12.67
CA GLY A 39 -22.79 -5.20 13.63
C GLY A 39 -23.77 -4.24 14.33
N ALA A 40 -23.30 -3.04 14.71
CA ALA A 40 -24.14 -2.02 15.33
C ALA A 40 -25.24 -1.51 14.38
N VAL A 41 -24.92 -1.27 13.11
CA VAL A 41 -25.91 -0.88 12.09
C VAL A 41 -26.94 -1.98 11.89
N GLN A 42 -26.51 -3.24 11.73
CA GLN A 42 -27.42 -4.37 11.59
C GLN A 42 -28.32 -4.54 12.83
N TYR A 43 -27.76 -4.40 14.04
CA TYR A 43 -28.52 -4.44 15.29
C TYR A 43 -29.58 -3.32 15.35
N LEU A 44 -29.22 -2.10 14.98
CA LEU A 44 -30.12 -0.94 15.00
C LEU A 44 -31.30 -1.14 14.03
N PHE A 45 -31.03 -1.61 12.82
CA PHE A 45 -32.08 -1.90 11.82
C PHE A 45 -32.96 -3.09 12.18
N HIS A 46 -32.41 -4.12 12.84
CA HIS A 46 -33.15 -5.34 13.14
C HIS A 46 -33.91 -5.29 14.46
N HIS A 47 -33.38 -4.60 15.48
CA HIS A 47 -33.86 -4.63 16.85
C HIS A 47 -34.46 -3.30 17.34
N VAL A 48 -33.95 -2.15 16.89
CA VAL A 48 -34.38 -0.81 17.39
C VAL A 48 -35.50 -0.20 16.53
N LEU A 49 -35.56 -0.53 15.23
CA LEU A 49 -36.64 -0.14 14.32
C LEU A 49 -37.54 -1.33 13.95
N PRO A 50 -38.37 -1.85 14.87
CA PRO A 50 -39.35 -2.86 14.53
C PRO A 50 -40.46 -2.23 13.68
N HIS A 51 -40.46 -2.52 12.38
CA HIS A 51 -41.62 -2.27 11.53
C HIS A 51 -42.51 -3.53 11.58
N ASN A 52 -43.73 -3.37 12.09
CA ASN A 52 -44.70 -4.46 12.28
C ASN A 52 -45.25 -5.08 10.97
N LYS A 53 -44.76 -4.65 9.80
CA LYS A 53 -45.25 -5.11 8.49
C LYS A 53 -44.24 -6.06 7.86
N HIS A 54 -44.57 -7.36 7.82
CA HIS A 54 -43.70 -8.42 7.33
C HIS A 54 -43.37 -8.29 5.83
N GLU A 55 -44.24 -7.63 5.06
CA GLU A 55 -44.06 -7.31 3.63
C GLU A 55 -42.80 -6.46 3.34
N LEU A 56 -42.25 -5.74 4.32
CA LEU A 56 -41.12 -4.83 4.16
C LEU A 56 -39.78 -5.41 4.63
N LEU A 57 -39.75 -6.68 5.04
CA LEU A 57 -38.54 -7.34 5.54
C LEU A 57 -37.39 -7.41 4.50
N PRO A 58 -37.62 -7.74 3.21
CA PRO A 58 -36.54 -7.79 2.22
C PRO A 58 -35.90 -6.42 1.97
N MET A 59 -36.72 -5.37 1.90
CA MET A 59 -36.27 -3.99 1.72
C MET A 59 -35.45 -3.51 2.93
N ARG A 60 -35.83 -3.91 4.16
CA ARG A 60 -35.08 -3.59 5.38
C ARG A 60 -33.70 -4.22 5.40
N LEU A 61 -33.59 -5.49 5.01
CA LEU A 61 -32.30 -6.17 4.92
C LEU A 61 -31.41 -5.49 3.88
N LEU A 62 -31.93 -5.21 2.69
CA LEU A 62 -31.18 -4.49 1.65
C LEU A 62 -30.69 -3.11 2.12
N MET A 63 -31.52 -2.35 2.83
CA MET A 63 -31.14 -1.04 3.36
C MET A 63 -30.10 -1.15 4.49
N GLY A 64 -30.27 -2.09 5.42
CA GLY A 64 -29.31 -2.34 6.49
C GLY A 64 -27.94 -2.80 5.96
N TYR A 65 -27.93 -3.74 5.02
CA TYR A 65 -26.71 -4.23 4.39
C TYR A 65 -26.02 -3.15 3.56
N SER A 66 -26.75 -2.37 2.75
CA SER A 66 -26.14 -1.30 1.94
C SER A 66 -25.53 -0.20 2.81
N TRP A 67 -26.25 0.26 3.83
CA TRP A 67 -25.72 1.26 4.78
C TRP A 67 -24.57 0.67 5.60
N GLY A 68 -24.73 -0.53 6.16
CA GLY A 68 -23.70 -1.20 6.96
C GLY A 68 -22.38 -1.39 6.19
N THR A 69 -22.46 -1.85 4.94
CA THR A 69 -21.28 -2.02 4.07
C THR A 69 -20.64 -0.68 3.68
N ALA A 70 -21.43 0.36 3.42
CA ALA A 70 -20.91 1.70 3.15
C ALA A 70 -20.16 2.28 4.36
N PHE A 71 -20.70 2.15 5.58
CA PHE A 71 -20.03 2.63 6.79
C PHE A 71 -18.78 1.80 7.12
N ALA A 72 -18.84 0.48 7.00
CA ALA A 72 -17.69 -0.39 7.23
C ALA A 72 -16.54 -0.12 6.24
N SER A 73 -16.86 0.04 4.95
CA SER A 73 -15.86 0.37 3.92
C SER A 73 -15.23 1.75 4.15
N TYR A 74 -16.02 2.75 4.56
CA TYR A 74 -15.50 4.05 4.94
C TYR A 74 -14.54 3.97 6.14
N VAL A 75 -14.88 3.22 7.19
CA VAL A 75 -14.00 3.00 8.35
C VAL A 75 -12.67 2.35 7.94
N LEU A 76 -12.70 1.33 7.08
CA LEU A 76 -11.48 0.69 6.57
C LEU A 76 -10.62 1.68 5.79
N LEU A 77 -11.24 2.53 4.97
CA LEU A 77 -10.54 3.57 4.23
C LEU A 77 -9.87 4.57 5.16
N VAL A 78 -10.56 5.03 6.21
CA VAL A 78 -10.00 5.92 7.24
C VAL A 78 -8.81 5.25 7.95
N GLY A 79 -8.93 3.97 8.28
CA GLY A 79 -7.84 3.16 8.84
C GLY A 79 -6.63 3.09 7.91
N TYR A 80 -6.84 2.82 6.63
CA TYR A 80 -5.80 2.80 5.61
C TYR A 80 -5.08 4.16 5.51
N VAL A 81 -5.82 5.26 5.42
CA VAL A 81 -5.25 6.61 5.31
C VAL A 81 -4.40 6.95 6.55
N SER A 82 -4.86 6.60 7.75
CA SER A 82 -4.10 6.85 9.00
C SER A 82 -2.69 6.23 8.97
N ARG A 83 -2.57 5.06 8.33
CA ARG A 83 -1.32 4.31 8.22
C ARG A 83 -0.47 4.84 7.07
N ASP A 84 -1.07 5.20 5.94
CA ASP A 84 -0.36 5.80 4.80
C ASP A 84 0.23 7.18 5.15
N VAL A 85 -0.51 8.02 5.90
CA VAL A 85 0.00 9.32 6.37
C VAL A 85 1.21 9.13 7.30
N ARG A 86 1.16 8.13 8.20
CA ARG A 86 2.27 7.81 9.11
C ARG A 86 3.50 7.34 8.36
N ARG A 87 3.34 6.57 7.27
CA ARG A 87 4.45 6.14 6.41
C ARG A 87 5.08 7.31 5.65
N ARG A 88 4.29 8.31 5.27
CA ARG A 88 4.74 9.50 4.50
C ARG A 88 5.33 10.64 5.35
N ARG A 89 5.50 10.44 6.67
CA ARG A 89 6.00 11.46 7.63
C ARG A 89 5.26 12.81 7.58
N MET A 90 4.02 12.82 7.11
CA MET A 90 3.14 13.99 7.14
C MET A 90 2.49 14.16 8.51
N PRO A 91 2.01 15.37 8.88
CA PRO A 91 1.30 15.58 10.15
C PRO A 91 0.01 14.75 10.19
N ALA A 92 0.07 13.60 10.83
CA ALA A 92 -1.00 12.60 10.86
C ALA A 92 -2.32 13.14 11.42
N GLY A 93 -2.24 13.99 12.45
CA GLY A 93 -3.44 14.57 13.06
C GLY A 93 -4.25 15.44 12.11
N LEU A 94 -3.59 16.31 11.34
CA LEU A 94 -4.26 17.27 10.46
C LEU A 94 -4.97 16.56 9.30
N TRP A 95 -4.30 15.60 8.66
CA TRP A 95 -4.89 14.82 7.58
C TRP A 95 -6.03 13.92 8.05
N MET A 96 -5.91 13.30 9.22
CA MET A 96 -7.00 12.51 9.80
C MET A 96 -8.20 13.37 10.16
N LEU A 97 -7.96 14.58 10.69
CA LEU A 97 -9.04 15.53 10.97
C LEU A 97 -9.78 15.91 9.69
N ILE A 98 -9.06 16.22 8.60
CA ILE A 98 -9.68 16.52 7.30
C ILE A 98 -10.53 15.35 6.80
N VAL A 99 -10.00 14.12 6.86
CA VAL A 99 -10.69 12.91 6.37
C VAL A 99 -11.94 12.59 7.18
N VAL A 100 -11.90 12.80 8.49
CA VAL A 100 -13.02 12.54 9.41
C VAL A 100 -14.09 13.65 9.37
N VAL A 101 -13.67 14.92 9.26
CA VAL A 101 -14.58 16.08 9.29
C VAL A 101 -15.34 16.24 7.96
N LEU A 102 -14.77 15.82 6.84
CA LEU A 102 -15.42 15.87 5.53
C LEU A 102 -16.21 14.57 5.28
N PRO A 103 -17.54 14.58 5.45
CA PRO A 103 -18.36 13.39 5.23
C PRO A 103 -18.39 12.99 3.75
N GLY A 104 -18.82 11.74 3.48
CA GLY A 104 -19.03 11.25 2.11
C GLY A 104 -17.76 10.90 1.35
N GLY A 105 -16.62 10.73 2.02
CA GLY A 105 -15.37 10.33 1.38
C GLY A 105 -14.62 11.46 0.66
N ILE A 106 -15.12 12.70 0.71
CA ILE A 106 -14.46 13.87 0.08
C ILE A 106 -13.05 14.06 0.64
N GLY A 107 -12.87 13.93 1.95
CA GLY A 107 -11.55 14.05 2.57
C GLY A 107 -10.56 12.97 2.11
N ALA A 108 -11.06 11.77 1.77
CA ALA A 108 -10.23 10.73 1.17
C ALA A 108 -9.80 11.08 -0.25
N VAL A 109 -10.72 11.58 -1.09
CA VAL A 109 -10.41 12.01 -2.45
C VAL A 109 -9.35 13.11 -2.45
N VAL A 110 -9.53 14.13 -1.59
CA VAL A 110 -8.54 15.20 -1.39
C VAL A 110 -7.19 14.64 -0.96
N TYR A 111 -7.17 13.70 -0.01
CA TYR A 111 -5.95 13.03 0.43
C TYR A 111 -5.20 12.35 -0.73
N PHE A 112 -5.92 11.60 -1.58
CA PHE A 112 -5.31 10.92 -2.72
C PHE A 112 -4.76 11.90 -3.77
N LEU A 113 -5.42 13.03 -4.01
CA LEU A 113 -4.94 14.07 -4.94
C LEU A 113 -3.69 14.78 -4.44
N LEU A 114 -3.59 15.03 -3.14
CA LEU A 114 -2.45 15.73 -2.52
C LEU A 114 -1.35 14.78 -2.01
N ARG A 115 -1.43 13.49 -2.37
CA ARG A 115 -0.50 12.46 -1.90
C ARG A 115 0.92 12.75 -2.41
N GLN A 116 1.80 13.21 -1.53
CA GLN A 116 3.22 13.42 -1.86
C GLN A 116 3.97 12.07 -1.97
N PRO A 117 5.03 11.99 -2.78
CA PRO A 117 5.83 10.78 -2.91
C PRO A 117 6.49 10.39 -1.57
N MET A 118 6.82 9.10 -1.41
CA MET A 118 7.54 8.62 -0.22
C MET A 118 8.97 9.16 -0.23
N LEU A 119 9.38 9.78 0.87
CA LEU A 119 10.77 10.20 1.08
C LEU A 119 11.53 9.11 1.81
N MET A 120 12.75 8.85 1.37
CA MET A 120 13.66 7.87 1.96
C MET A 120 14.96 8.61 2.35
N PRO A 121 15.57 8.31 3.51
CA PRO A 121 16.85 8.88 3.87
C PRO A 121 17.97 8.26 3.03
N CYS A 122 18.90 9.08 2.56
CA CYS A 122 20.12 8.58 1.93
C CYS A 122 20.95 7.77 2.95
N PRO A 123 21.42 6.55 2.62
CA PRO A 123 22.18 5.72 3.57
C PRO A 123 23.59 6.26 3.87
N HIS A 124 24.10 7.20 3.06
CA HIS A 124 25.43 7.79 3.26
C HIS A 124 25.36 9.12 4.03
N CYS A 125 24.48 10.04 3.61
CA CYS A 125 24.42 11.40 4.18
C CYS A 125 23.14 11.73 4.95
N SER A 126 22.19 10.79 5.07
CA SER A 126 20.89 10.95 5.75
C SER A 126 19.94 12.03 5.18
N THR A 127 20.28 12.67 4.07
CA THR A 127 19.39 13.62 3.38
C THR A 127 18.12 12.92 2.91
N GLU A 128 16.95 13.54 3.16
CA GLU A 128 15.66 13.04 2.68
C GLU A 128 15.53 13.26 1.18
N ILE A 129 15.26 12.19 0.44
CA ILE A 129 15.20 12.18 -1.01
C ILE A 129 14.04 11.32 -1.50
N THR A 130 13.53 11.62 -2.69
CA THR A 130 12.49 10.83 -3.33
C THR A 130 13.08 9.53 -3.90
N SER A 131 12.34 8.43 -3.91
CA SER A 131 12.80 7.15 -4.48
C SER A 131 13.00 7.17 -6.01
N SER A 132 12.64 8.26 -6.69
CA SER A 132 12.75 8.42 -8.14
C SER A 132 14.10 8.92 -8.64
N VAL A 133 15.01 9.35 -7.75
CA VAL A 133 16.33 9.86 -8.15
C VAL A 133 17.38 8.75 -8.12
N HIS A 134 18.27 8.74 -9.11
CA HIS A 134 19.32 7.70 -9.19
C HIS A 134 20.58 8.06 -8.40
N PHE A 135 20.79 9.34 -8.13
CA PHE A 135 21.94 9.85 -7.36
C PHE A 135 21.46 10.83 -6.29
N CYS A 136 22.11 10.79 -5.13
CA CYS A 136 21.87 11.77 -4.10
C CYS A 136 22.45 13.14 -4.53
N PRO A 137 21.66 14.23 -4.50
CA PRO A 137 22.15 15.56 -4.92
C PRO A 137 23.17 16.17 -3.95
N GLN A 138 23.26 15.67 -2.71
CA GLN A 138 24.17 16.20 -1.69
C GLN A 138 25.51 15.47 -1.62
N CYS A 139 25.50 14.14 -1.73
CA CYS A 139 26.72 13.32 -1.57
C CYS A 139 27.08 12.46 -2.79
N GLN A 140 26.34 12.59 -3.90
CA GLN A 140 26.54 11.83 -5.15
C GLN A 140 26.43 10.31 -5.00
N PHE A 141 25.93 9.84 -3.85
CA PHE A 141 25.74 8.41 -3.61
C PHE A 141 24.71 7.82 -4.57
N GLN A 142 25.06 6.69 -5.21
CA GLN A 142 24.22 6.01 -6.19
C GLN A 142 23.12 5.21 -5.51
N LEU A 143 21.87 5.59 -5.78
CA LEU A 143 20.65 5.03 -5.18
C LEU A 143 20.04 3.93 -6.04
N ALA A 144 20.16 4.05 -7.36
CA ALA A 144 19.66 3.10 -8.36
C ALA A 144 20.76 2.80 -9.40
N PRO A 145 20.75 1.61 -10.03
CA PRO A 145 21.73 1.28 -11.06
C PRO A 145 21.54 2.18 -12.29
N VAL A 146 22.67 2.65 -12.84
CA VAL A 146 22.70 3.47 -14.06
C VAL A 146 23.81 2.97 -14.96
N CYS A 147 23.64 3.20 -16.27
CA CYS A 147 24.67 2.91 -17.27
C CYS A 147 25.86 3.88 -17.12
N GLY A 148 27.08 3.36 -17.08
CA GLY A 148 28.32 4.14 -16.97
C GLY A 148 28.69 4.93 -18.23
N ARG A 149 28.05 4.63 -19.37
CA ARG A 149 28.28 5.33 -20.64
C ARG A 149 27.28 6.46 -20.91
N CYS A 150 25.98 6.20 -20.71
CA CYS A 150 24.91 7.16 -21.05
C CYS A 150 24.20 7.75 -19.83
N PHE A 151 24.54 7.33 -18.61
CA PHE A 151 23.98 7.79 -17.34
C PHE A 151 22.46 7.71 -17.20
N ARG A 152 21.80 6.88 -18.02
CA ARG A 152 20.37 6.55 -17.89
C ARG A 152 20.18 5.41 -16.88
N GLY A 153 19.03 5.44 -16.20
CA GLY A 153 18.62 4.34 -15.30
C GLY A 153 18.47 3.03 -16.06
N VAL A 154 18.90 1.96 -15.42
CA VAL A 154 18.77 0.58 -15.92
C VAL A 154 18.12 -0.28 -14.84
N GLN A 155 17.64 -1.46 -15.18
CA GLN A 155 17.19 -2.43 -14.17
C GLN A 155 18.37 -3.22 -13.63
N ILE A 156 18.23 -3.77 -12.42
CA ILE A 156 19.29 -4.61 -11.80
C ILE A 156 19.53 -5.90 -12.61
N THR A 157 18.50 -6.38 -13.31
CA THR A 157 18.55 -7.59 -14.14
C THR A 157 19.03 -7.34 -15.57
N ASP A 158 19.26 -6.08 -15.97
CA ASP A 158 19.66 -5.77 -17.33
C ASP A 158 21.16 -6.11 -17.52
N VAL A 159 21.47 -6.91 -18.55
CA VAL A 159 22.87 -7.20 -18.95
C VAL A 159 23.41 -6.08 -19.85
N TYR A 160 22.54 -5.52 -20.71
CA TYR A 160 22.89 -4.45 -21.64
C TYR A 160 21.95 -3.25 -21.47
N CYS A 161 22.49 -2.05 -21.62
CA CYS A 161 21.70 -0.83 -21.53
C CYS A 161 20.70 -0.73 -22.70
N THR A 162 19.41 -0.64 -22.38
CA THR A 162 18.31 -0.51 -23.37
C THR A 162 18.38 0.72 -24.27
N GLN A 163 19.19 1.71 -23.89
CA GLN A 163 19.27 3.01 -24.58
C GLN A 163 20.52 3.15 -25.46
N CYS A 164 21.63 2.48 -25.11
CA CYS A 164 22.90 2.64 -25.82
C CYS A 164 23.62 1.33 -26.16
N GLY A 165 23.10 0.17 -25.72
CA GLY A 165 23.70 -1.14 -25.95
C GLY A 165 24.99 -1.41 -25.18
N HIS A 166 25.37 -0.55 -24.22
CA HIS A 166 26.54 -0.74 -23.37
C HIS A 166 26.37 -1.95 -22.45
N ASP A 167 27.43 -2.73 -22.30
CA ASP A 167 27.48 -3.90 -21.41
C ASP A 167 27.62 -3.43 -19.95
N LEU A 168 26.57 -3.67 -19.16
CA LEU A 168 26.46 -3.20 -17.78
C LEU A 168 27.36 -3.99 -16.83
N ALA A 169 27.84 -5.17 -17.23
CA ALA A 169 28.79 -5.95 -16.43
C ALA A 169 30.15 -5.22 -16.28
N GLN A 170 30.47 -4.31 -17.21
CA GLN A 170 31.67 -3.50 -17.17
C GLN A 170 31.54 -2.29 -16.22
N ASP A 171 30.32 -1.93 -15.84
CA ASP A 171 30.06 -0.81 -14.95
C ASP A 171 30.29 -1.22 -13.48
N GLN A 172 30.99 -0.39 -12.73
CA GLN A 172 31.21 -0.62 -11.29
C GLN A 172 29.98 -0.23 -10.48
N ALA A 173 28.90 -1.03 -10.56
CA ALA A 173 27.75 -0.86 -9.68
C ALA A 173 28.16 -1.14 -8.21
N PRO A 174 27.67 -0.36 -7.22
CA PRO A 174 27.98 -0.57 -5.81
C PRO A 174 27.52 -1.96 -5.35
N ALA A 175 28.32 -2.62 -4.51
CA ALA A 175 28.14 -4.03 -4.11
C ALA A 175 26.70 -4.37 -3.64
N ARG A 176 26.03 -3.43 -2.95
CA ARG A 176 24.65 -3.60 -2.49
C ARG A 176 23.62 -3.83 -3.60
N LEU A 177 23.88 -3.33 -4.82
CA LEU A 177 22.99 -3.52 -5.97
C LEU A 177 23.27 -4.84 -6.70
N ARG A 178 24.41 -5.50 -6.42
CA ARG A 178 24.79 -6.80 -7.02
C ARG A 178 24.22 -8.01 -6.29
N VAL A 179 23.61 -7.81 -5.12
CA VAL A 179 23.07 -8.92 -4.31
C VAL A 179 21.98 -9.72 -5.05
N TYR A 180 21.37 -9.14 -6.09
CA TYR A 180 20.35 -9.79 -6.92
C TYR A 180 20.83 -10.22 -8.31
N SER A 181 22.12 -10.06 -8.63
CA SER A 181 22.68 -10.39 -9.96
C SER A 181 23.36 -11.76 -10.03
N ASP A 182 23.47 -12.48 -8.91
CA ASP A 182 24.05 -13.83 -8.80
C ASP A 182 22.96 -14.90 -8.63
#